data_AF-A0A645HS55-F1
#
_entry.id   AF-A0A645HS55-F1
#
_cell.length_a   1.000
_cell.length_b   1.000
_cell.length_c   1.000
_cell.angle_alpha   90.00
_cell.angle_beta   90.00
_cell.angle_gamma   90.00
#
_symmetry.space_group_name_H-M   'P 1'
#
loop_
_entity.id
_entity.type
_entity.pdbx_description
1 polymer ?
#
loop_
_entity_poly.entity_id
_entity_poly.type
_entity_poly.pdbx_seq_one_letter_code
_entity_poly.pdbx_strand_id
1 'polypeptide(L)'
;MSYKEIVDQAIATHGQTFERALHEKAVELCQANMDLREYNTAMVEFVWQYQPDKRPAIILFFGSMYYPRIQLDRKNAKDARLIQAVEETIVANQELLKPYILNTRFFFPYIADSSFLSVSDDPAALNSYTDNYPANLRLQQTDFALIGRLSMPVVNIGSYGKDAHQFLERIDAEYTLGVVPVLIEETIRRFFTLH
;
A
#
# COMPACT_ATOMS: atom_id res chain seq x y z
N MET A 1 2.61 -15.48 19.39
CA MET A 1 3.74 -15.76 18.49
C MET A 1 3.42 -15.16 17.13
N SER A 2 4.41 -14.74 16.37
CA SER A 2 4.23 -14.29 14.99
C SER A 2 4.27 -15.46 14.00
N TYR A 3 3.81 -15.25 12.78
CA TYR A 3 3.93 -16.25 11.71
C TYR A 3 5.39 -16.60 11.45
N LYS A 4 6.29 -15.60 11.41
CA LYS A 4 7.72 -15.84 11.25
C LYS A 4 8.28 -16.75 12.34
N GLU A 5 7.92 -16.50 13.60
CA GLU A 5 8.42 -17.30 14.73
C GLU A 5 8.04 -18.78 14.60
N ILE A 6 6.80 -19.09 14.23
CA ILE A 6 6.37 -20.48 14.07
C ILE A 6 6.99 -21.14 12.82
N VAL A 7 7.23 -20.39 11.75
CA VAL A 7 7.96 -20.88 10.57
C VAL A 7 9.40 -21.20 10.95
N ASP A 8 10.11 -20.29 11.62
CA ASP A 8 11.50 -20.47 12.04
C ASP A 8 11.64 -21.68 13.00
N GLN A 9 10.70 -21.86 13.93
CA GLN A 9 10.66 -23.02 14.82
C GLN A 9 10.44 -24.33 14.06
N ALA A 10 9.54 -24.34 13.08
CA ALA A 10 9.29 -25.52 12.26
C ALA A 10 10.50 -25.88 11.37
N ILE A 11 11.18 -24.88 10.79
CA ILE A 11 12.44 -25.08 10.05
C ILE A 11 13.52 -25.65 10.97
N ALA A 12 13.70 -25.09 12.17
CA ALA A 12 14.69 -25.57 13.12
C ALA A 12 14.43 -27.02 13.57
N THR A 13 13.17 -27.44 13.62
CA THR A 13 12.77 -28.78 14.07
C THR A 13 12.81 -29.83 12.95
N HIS A 14 12.33 -29.48 11.75
CA HIS A 14 12.05 -30.43 10.66
C HIS A 14 12.92 -30.21 9.41
N GLY A 15 13.65 -29.10 9.34
CA GLY A 15 14.56 -28.75 8.26
C GLY A 15 13.90 -28.72 6.88
N GLN A 16 14.64 -29.17 5.87
CA GLN A 16 14.23 -29.16 4.45
C GLN A 16 12.91 -29.88 4.17
N THR A 17 12.54 -30.87 5.00
CA THR A 17 11.27 -31.60 4.84
C THR A 17 10.08 -30.65 5.01
N PHE A 18 10.14 -29.76 6.01
CA PHE A 18 9.11 -28.75 6.23
C PHE A 18 9.15 -27.66 5.18
N GLU A 19 10.33 -27.17 4.79
CA GLU A 19 10.46 -26.12 3.75
C GLU A 19 9.82 -26.55 2.43
N ARG A 20 10.07 -27.81 2.01
CA ARG A 20 9.43 -28.38 0.81
C ARG A 20 7.92 -28.45 0.97
N ALA A 21 7.44 -28.98 2.10
CA ALA A 21 6.02 -29.14 2.36
C ALA A 21 5.29 -27.78 2.42
N LEU A 22 5.93 -26.75 2.99
CA LEU A 22 5.42 -25.38 3.02
C LEU A 22 5.28 -24.80 1.62
N HIS A 23 6.29 -24.98 0.77
CA HIS A 23 6.24 -24.53 -0.62
C HIS A 23 5.18 -25.27 -1.43
N GLU A 24 5.08 -26.60 -1.28
CA GLU A 24 4.05 -27.42 -1.93
C GLU A 24 2.65 -26.97 -1.50
N LYS A 25 2.45 -26.71 -0.20
CA LYS A 25 1.17 -26.22 0.31
C LYS A 25 0.81 -24.84 -0.24
N ALA A 26 1.79 -23.93 -0.31
CA ALA A 26 1.58 -22.63 -0.92
C ALA A 26 1.12 -22.77 -2.38
N VAL A 27 1.74 -23.65 -3.17
CA VAL A 27 1.35 -23.92 -4.57
C VAL A 27 -0.06 -24.51 -4.66
N GLU A 28 -0.37 -25.50 -3.83
CA GLU A 28 -1.70 -26.13 -3.76
C GLU A 28 -2.79 -25.08 -3.50
N LEU A 29 -2.61 -24.25 -2.48
CA LEU A 29 -3.59 -23.23 -2.10
C LEU A 29 -3.70 -22.11 -3.14
N CYS A 30 -2.62 -21.77 -3.85
CA CYS A 30 -2.68 -20.81 -4.96
C CYS A 30 -3.63 -21.29 -6.07
N GLN A 31 -3.61 -22.59 -6.38
CA GLN A 31 -4.41 -23.18 -7.45
C GLN A 31 -5.90 -23.28 -7.09
N ALA A 32 -6.23 -23.22 -5.81
CA ALA A 32 -7.60 -23.29 -5.31
C ALA A 32 -8.40 -21.97 -5.49
N ASN A 33 -7.77 -20.89 -5.97
CA ASN A 33 -8.40 -19.57 -6.21
C ASN A 33 -9.20 -19.04 -4.99
N MET A 34 -8.64 -19.23 -3.79
CA MET A 34 -9.25 -18.84 -2.52
C MET A 34 -9.15 -17.33 -2.27
N ASP A 35 -10.00 -16.80 -1.38
CA ASP A 35 -9.82 -15.44 -0.85
C ASP A 35 -8.45 -15.32 -0.16
N LEU A 36 -7.79 -14.18 -0.30
CA LEU A 36 -6.45 -13.96 0.22
C LEU A 36 -6.36 -14.17 1.74
N ARG A 37 -7.42 -13.82 2.49
CA ARG A 37 -7.46 -14.00 3.95
C ARG A 37 -7.58 -15.48 4.31
N GLU A 38 -8.36 -16.23 3.54
CA GLU A 38 -8.50 -17.68 3.70
C GLU A 38 -7.18 -18.38 3.38
N TYR A 39 -6.51 -17.98 2.29
CA TYR A 39 -5.18 -18.48 1.94
C TYR A 39 -4.19 -18.27 3.10
N ASN A 40 -4.10 -17.03 3.63
CA ASN A 40 -3.15 -16.72 4.69
C ASN A 40 -3.46 -17.49 5.97
N THR A 41 -4.74 -17.66 6.29
CA THR A 41 -5.19 -18.46 7.46
C THR A 41 -4.81 -19.93 7.27
N ALA A 42 -5.09 -20.53 6.12
CA ALA A 42 -4.75 -21.92 5.82
C ALA A 42 -3.24 -22.19 5.84
N MET A 43 -2.43 -21.23 5.40
CA MET A 43 -0.97 -21.31 5.54
C MET A 43 -0.53 -21.33 7.01
N VAL A 44 -1.10 -20.45 7.85
CA VAL A 44 -0.82 -20.44 9.29
C VAL A 44 -1.22 -21.76 9.96
N GLU A 45 -2.41 -22.27 9.64
CA GLU A 45 -2.90 -23.56 10.14
C GLU A 45 -1.98 -24.73 9.73
N PHE A 46 -1.48 -24.71 8.50
CA PHE A 46 -0.52 -25.68 8.01
C PHE A 46 0.79 -25.63 8.80
N VAL A 47 1.39 -24.46 8.98
CA VAL A 47 2.62 -24.30 9.78
C VAL A 47 2.39 -24.72 11.22
N TRP A 48 1.21 -24.46 11.78
CA TRP A 48 0.85 -24.89 13.13
C TRP A 48 0.88 -26.42 13.29
N GLN A 49 0.60 -27.20 12.23
CA GLN A 49 0.70 -28.67 12.28
C GLN A 49 2.13 -29.18 12.55
N TYR A 50 3.15 -28.36 12.27
CA TYR A 50 4.55 -28.71 12.50
C TYR A 50 5.08 -28.30 13.88
N GLN A 51 4.30 -27.58 14.69
CA GLN A 51 4.74 -27.20 16.04
C GLN A 51 4.75 -28.39 17.01
N PRO A 52 5.78 -28.54 17.85
CA PRO A 52 5.82 -29.61 18.85
C PRO A 52 4.84 -29.39 19.99
N ASP A 53 4.63 -28.12 20.40
CA ASP A 53 3.62 -27.74 21.39
C ASP A 53 2.28 -27.46 20.71
N LYS A 54 1.26 -28.23 21.10
CA LYS A 54 -0.12 -28.12 20.57
C LYS A 54 -1.09 -27.44 21.54
N ARG A 55 -0.59 -26.82 22.61
CA ARG A 55 -1.46 -26.02 23.50
C ARG A 55 -2.08 -24.86 22.71
N PRO A 56 -3.27 -24.38 23.11
CA PRO A 56 -3.89 -23.23 22.47
C PRO A 56 -2.92 -22.04 22.37
N ALA A 57 -2.83 -21.44 21.19
CA ALA A 57 -1.91 -20.35 20.89
C ALA A 57 -2.61 -19.25 20.07
N ILE A 58 -2.11 -18.02 20.23
CA ILE A 58 -2.48 -16.88 19.39
C ILE A 58 -1.31 -16.60 18.44
N ILE A 59 -1.60 -16.69 17.14
CA ILE A 59 -0.63 -16.43 16.07
C ILE A 59 -0.99 -15.10 15.39
N LEU A 60 -0.01 -14.19 15.32
CA LEU A 60 -0.14 -12.88 14.67
C LEU A 60 0.47 -12.93 13.28
N PHE A 61 -0.28 -12.47 12.28
CA PHE A 61 0.13 -12.44 10.87
C PHE A 61 -0.67 -11.38 10.10
N PHE A 62 -0.19 -11.02 8.91
CA PHE A 62 -0.92 -10.16 7.98
C PHE A 62 -1.86 -11.00 7.11
N GLY A 63 -3.16 -10.75 7.23
CA GLY A 63 -4.18 -11.49 6.47
C GLY A 63 -4.41 -11.00 5.05
N SER A 64 -3.83 -9.86 4.66
CA SER A 64 -3.99 -9.25 3.34
C SER A 64 -2.78 -8.40 2.98
N MET A 65 -2.77 -7.90 1.75
CA MET A 65 -1.72 -7.03 1.22
C MET A 65 -1.60 -5.73 2.03
N TYR A 66 -0.37 -5.33 2.30
CA TYR A 66 -0.04 -4.03 2.84
C TYR A 66 0.06 -2.97 1.74
N TYR A 67 -0.58 -1.82 1.97
CA TYR A 67 -0.49 -0.63 1.14
C TYR A 67 0.42 0.37 1.85
N PRO A 68 1.66 0.56 1.36
CA PRO A 68 2.58 1.51 1.97
C PRO A 68 2.00 2.92 2.04
N ARG A 69 2.37 3.63 3.11
CA ARG A 69 2.09 5.07 3.18
C ARG A 69 3.04 5.79 2.24
N ILE A 70 2.50 6.78 1.53
CA ILE A 70 3.31 7.79 0.86
C ILE A 70 3.29 9.04 1.71
N GLN A 71 4.47 9.55 2.00
CA GLN A 71 4.67 10.86 2.61
C GLN A 71 5.70 11.63 1.81
N LEU A 72 5.30 12.81 1.32
CA LEU A 72 6.23 13.75 0.70
C LEU A 72 7.05 14.47 1.79
N ASP A 73 8.35 14.61 1.59
CA ASP A 73 9.26 15.34 2.47
C ASP A 73 9.82 16.59 1.77
N ARG A 74 9.55 17.79 2.31
CA ARG A 74 10.09 19.05 1.77
C ARG A 74 11.62 19.11 1.75
N LYS A 75 12.32 18.26 2.49
CA LYS A 75 13.79 18.16 2.43
C LYS A 75 14.27 17.44 1.17
N ASN A 76 13.42 16.61 0.56
CA ASN A 76 13.69 15.97 -0.72
C ASN A 76 13.36 16.95 -1.85
N ALA A 77 14.33 17.21 -2.74
CA ALA A 77 14.17 18.18 -3.81
C ALA A 77 13.03 17.84 -4.81
N LYS A 78 12.81 16.55 -5.11
CA LYS A 78 11.73 16.12 -6.02
C LYS A 78 10.36 16.34 -5.39
N ASP A 79 10.23 15.98 -4.11
CA ASP A 79 9.00 16.17 -3.34
C ASP A 79 8.70 17.65 -3.13
N ALA A 80 9.72 18.44 -2.75
CA ALA A 80 9.60 19.89 -2.56
C ALA A 80 9.10 20.58 -3.84
N ARG A 81 9.62 20.17 -5.01
CA ARG A 81 9.19 20.69 -6.31
C ARG A 81 7.73 20.35 -6.61
N LEU A 82 7.28 19.12 -6.33
CA LEU A 82 5.87 18.75 -6.50
C LEU A 82 4.97 19.52 -5.55
N ILE A 83 5.35 19.63 -4.28
CA ILE A 83 4.60 20.40 -3.28
C ILE A 83 4.47 21.85 -3.73
N GLN A 84 5.57 22.48 -4.16
CA GLN A 84 5.57 23.86 -4.65
C GLN A 84 4.64 24.03 -5.87
N ALA A 85 4.72 23.13 -6.85
CA ALA A 85 3.87 23.17 -8.03
C ALA A 85 2.38 23.13 -7.69
N VAL A 86 2.00 22.30 -6.71
CA VAL A 86 0.62 22.20 -6.21
C VAL A 86 0.22 23.49 -5.48
N GLU A 87 1.07 23.99 -4.57
CA GLU A 87 0.79 25.21 -3.80
C GLU A 87 0.59 26.43 -4.71
N GLU A 88 1.48 26.63 -5.68
CA GLU A 88 1.38 27.71 -6.66
C GLU A 88 0.15 27.56 -7.58
N THR A 89 -0.22 26.33 -7.94
CA THR A 89 -1.45 26.08 -8.71
C THR A 89 -2.69 26.49 -7.92
N ILE A 90 -2.74 26.15 -6.63
CA ILE A 90 -3.85 26.54 -5.75
C ILE A 90 -3.92 28.06 -5.61
N VAL A 91 -2.79 28.73 -5.40
CA VAL A 91 -2.73 30.20 -5.28
C VAL A 91 -3.17 30.89 -6.57
N ALA A 92 -2.75 30.39 -7.74
CA ALA A 92 -3.09 31.01 -9.03
C ALA A 92 -4.57 30.85 -9.42
N ASN A 93 -5.27 29.86 -8.85
CA ASN A 93 -6.63 29.48 -9.26
C ASN A 93 -7.69 29.74 -8.18
N GLN A 94 -7.46 30.68 -7.25
CA GLN A 94 -8.39 30.96 -6.14
C GLN A 94 -9.80 31.34 -6.59
N GLU A 95 -9.96 32.07 -7.70
CA GLU A 95 -11.29 32.41 -8.22
C GLU A 95 -12.01 31.20 -8.82
N LEU A 96 -11.29 30.34 -9.56
CA LEU A 96 -11.83 29.08 -10.09
C LEU A 96 -12.25 28.13 -8.96
N LEU A 97 -11.54 28.18 -7.83
CA LEU A 97 -11.83 27.34 -6.67
C LEU A 97 -13.07 27.79 -5.90
N LYS A 98 -13.62 29.00 -6.10
CA LYS A 98 -14.85 29.40 -5.39
C LYS A 98 -16.08 28.68 -5.99
N PRO A 99 -17.00 28.15 -5.16
CA PRO A 99 -17.09 28.25 -3.69
C PRO A 99 -16.42 27.09 -2.92
N TYR A 100 -15.67 26.23 -3.61
CA TYR A 100 -15.04 25.04 -3.05
C TYR A 100 -13.92 25.37 -2.06
N ILE A 101 -13.81 24.56 -1.01
CA ILE A 101 -12.71 24.64 -0.04
C ILE A 101 -11.75 23.49 -0.32
N LEU A 102 -10.61 23.81 -0.91
CA LEU A 102 -9.53 22.85 -1.16
C LEU A 102 -8.54 22.85 0.01
N ASN A 103 -8.23 21.65 0.52
CA ASN A 103 -7.24 21.47 1.57
C ASN A 103 -6.13 20.54 1.09
N THR A 104 -4.89 21.01 1.17
CA THR A 104 -3.71 20.15 0.94
C THR A 104 -3.50 19.25 2.15
N ARG A 105 -3.44 17.94 1.93
CA ARG A 105 -3.14 16.94 2.96
C ARG A 105 -1.92 16.14 2.56
N PHE A 106 -1.00 15.93 3.50
CA PHE A 106 0.21 15.14 3.30
C PHE A 106 -0.01 13.64 3.54
N PHE A 107 -1.26 13.22 3.78
CA PHE A 107 -1.64 11.83 3.99
C PHE A 107 -3.01 11.57 3.37
N PHE A 108 -3.10 10.51 2.57
CA PHE A 108 -4.33 10.05 1.94
C PHE A 108 -4.84 8.82 2.70
N PRO A 109 -5.96 8.91 3.44
CA PRO A 109 -6.40 7.86 4.37
C PRO A 109 -7.21 6.74 3.69
N TYR A 110 -7.03 6.54 2.39
CA TYR A 110 -7.74 5.54 1.60
C TYR A 110 -6.77 4.67 0.81
N ILE A 111 -7.24 3.50 0.38
CA ILE A 111 -6.50 2.59 -0.48
C ILE A 111 -6.31 3.27 -1.84
N ALA A 112 -5.08 3.27 -2.34
CA ALA A 112 -4.77 3.80 -3.65
C ALA A 112 -3.60 3.03 -4.27
N ASP A 113 -3.67 2.79 -5.57
CA ASP A 113 -2.57 2.17 -6.33
C ASP A 113 -1.28 2.99 -6.25
N SER A 114 -1.40 4.29 -5.97
CA SER A 114 -0.25 5.15 -5.71
C SER A 114 0.65 4.63 -4.59
N SER A 115 0.13 3.87 -3.61
CA SER A 115 0.92 3.23 -2.55
C SER A 115 2.05 2.33 -3.07
N PHE A 116 2.05 1.96 -4.36
CA PHE A 116 3.12 1.18 -5.00
C PHE A 116 4.08 2.01 -5.86
N LEU A 117 3.91 3.33 -5.92
CA LEU A 117 4.79 4.25 -6.66
C LEU A 117 5.90 4.86 -5.80
N SER A 118 5.79 4.75 -4.49
CA SER A 118 6.78 5.19 -3.52
C SER A 118 6.59 4.44 -2.20
N VAL A 119 7.68 4.28 -1.45
CA VAL A 119 7.65 3.69 -0.10
C VAL A 119 8.30 4.68 0.85
N SER A 120 7.60 5.08 1.90
CA SER A 120 8.13 5.98 2.93
C SER A 120 8.45 5.25 4.24
N ASP A 121 8.04 3.99 4.35
CA ASP A 121 8.29 3.15 5.52
C ASP A 121 9.74 2.69 5.59
N ASP A 122 10.22 2.45 6.81
CA ASP A 122 11.58 1.98 7.01
C ASP A 122 11.75 0.51 6.56
N PRO A 123 12.94 0.11 6.11
CA PRO A 123 13.18 -1.25 5.65
C PRO A 123 12.88 -2.34 6.70
N ALA A 124 13.04 -2.05 8.00
CA ALA A 124 12.78 -3.04 9.04
C ALA A 124 11.27 -3.28 9.22
N ALA A 125 10.44 -2.25 9.12
CA ALA A 125 8.98 -2.36 9.10
C ALA A 125 8.50 -3.18 7.88
N LEU A 126 9.05 -2.90 6.69
CA LEU A 126 8.71 -3.62 5.46
C LEU A 126 9.13 -5.10 5.53
N ASN A 127 10.31 -5.39 6.08
CA ASN A 127 10.76 -6.75 6.33
C ASN A 127 9.85 -7.45 7.35
N SER A 128 9.48 -6.78 8.44
CA SER A 128 8.56 -7.32 9.44
C SER A 128 7.19 -7.69 8.84
N TYR A 129 6.67 -6.88 7.93
CA TYR A 129 5.47 -7.21 7.15
C TYR A 129 5.70 -8.46 6.29
N THR A 130 6.74 -8.42 5.46
CA THR A 130 7.09 -9.46 4.47
C THR A 130 7.27 -10.83 5.14
N ASP A 131 7.93 -10.83 6.29
CA ASP A 131 8.21 -12.01 7.12
C ASP A 131 6.95 -12.59 7.78
N ASN A 132 5.94 -11.77 8.02
CA ASN A 132 4.69 -12.16 8.69
C ASN A 132 3.47 -12.18 7.75
N TYR A 133 3.72 -12.16 6.44
CA TYR A 133 2.70 -12.22 5.40
C TYR A 133 2.80 -13.57 4.65
N PRO A 134 1.96 -14.58 4.97
CA PRO A 134 2.10 -15.92 4.38
C PRO A 134 2.03 -15.95 2.85
N ALA A 135 1.21 -15.10 2.23
CA ALA A 135 1.07 -14.97 0.79
C ALA A 135 2.29 -14.36 0.08
N ASN A 136 3.25 -13.81 0.84
CA ASN A 136 4.55 -13.42 0.29
C ASN A 136 5.34 -14.60 -0.29
N LEU A 137 5.01 -15.84 0.08
CA LEU A 137 5.66 -17.02 -0.49
C LEU A 137 5.34 -17.21 -1.99
N ARG A 138 4.16 -16.78 -2.46
CA ARG A 138 3.76 -17.07 -3.85
C ARG A 138 2.73 -16.16 -4.51
N LEU A 139 1.65 -15.79 -3.81
CA LEU A 139 0.51 -15.12 -4.45
C LEU A 139 0.73 -13.64 -4.72
N GLN A 140 1.33 -12.92 -3.77
CA GLN A 140 1.39 -11.46 -3.82
C GLN A 140 2.71 -10.96 -3.26
N GLN A 141 3.76 -11.19 -4.04
CA GLN A 141 5.09 -10.68 -3.74
C GLN A 141 5.16 -9.20 -4.14
N THR A 142 5.50 -8.36 -3.18
CA THR A 142 5.76 -6.93 -3.42
C THR A 142 7.25 -6.67 -3.26
N ASP A 143 7.92 -6.26 -4.34
CA ASP A 143 9.32 -5.87 -4.29
C ASP A 143 9.43 -4.41 -3.80
N PHE A 144 9.37 -4.23 -2.48
CA PHE A 144 9.50 -2.91 -1.87
C PHE A 144 10.86 -2.26 -2.12
N ALA A 145 11.91 -3.05 -2.36
CA ALA A 145 13.23 -2.52 -2.70
C ALA A 145 13.22 -1.89 -4.10
N LEU A 146 12.57 -2.54 -5.08
CA LEU A 146 12.36 -1.97 -6.41
C LEU A 146 11.50 -0.71 -6.35
N ILE A 147 10.40 -0.71 -5.59
CA ILE A 147 9.55 0.47 -5.38
C ILE A 147 10.40 1.61 -4.79
N GLY A 148 11.21 1.35 -3.76
CA GLY A 148 12.09 2.34 -3.16
C GLY A 148 13.12 2.93 -4.15
N ARG A 149 13.68 2.12 -5.06
CA ARG A 149 14.60 2.61 -6.11
C ARG A 149 13.91 3.47 -7.17
N LEU A 150 12.68 3.11 -7.54
CA LEU A 150 11.91 3.84 -8.55
C LEU A 150 11.15 5.05 -7.98
N SER A 151 11.06 5.15 -6.66
CA SER A 151 10.28 6.12 -5.88
C SER A 151 10.09 7.46 -6.59
N MET A 152 8.82 7.81 -6.79
CA MET A 152 8.39 9.06 -7.41
C MET A 152 7.56 9.87 -6.41
N PRO A 153 7.67 11.21 -6.43
CA PRO A 153 6.73 12.04 -5.69
C PRO A 153 5.33 11.87 -6.28
N VAL A 154 4.33 11.64 -5.44
CA VAL A 154 2.93 11.44 -5.85
C VAL A 154 2.02 12.41 -5.13
N VAL A 155 1.05 12.95 -5.86
CA VAL A 155 -0.06 13.73 -5.32
C VAL A 155 -1.37 13.27 -5.94
N ASN A 156 -2.41 13.16 -5.14
CA ASN A 156 -3.78 12.93 -5.61
C ASN A 156 -4.50 14.28 -5.70
N ILE A 157 -4.89 14.68 -6.91
CA ILE A 157 -5.76 15.85 -7.14
C ILE A 157 -7.16 15.30 -7.39
N GLY A 158 -7.96 15.26 -6.32
CA GLY A 158 -9.23 14.54 -6.29
C GLY A 158 -10.46 15.41 -6.54
N SER A 159 -11.55 14.75 -6.93
CA SER A 159 -12.89 15.31 -7.07
C SER A 159 -13.51 15.76 -5.74
N TYR A 160 -14.51 16.62 -5.83
CA TYR A 160 -15.42 16.90 -4.71
C TYR A 160 -16.58 15.91 -4.78
N GLY A 161 -16.61 14.96 -3.86
CA GLY A 161 -17.59 13.87 -3.89
C GLY A 161 -17.85 13.29 -2.50
N LYS A 162 -18.81 12.37 -2.44
CA LYS A 162 -19.22 11.73 -1.19
C LYS A 162 -19.59 10.26 -1.43
N ASP A 163 -19.40 9.45 -0.39
CA ASP A 163 -19.78 8.03 -0.35
C ASP A 163 -19.02 7.16 -1.38
N ALA A 164 -17.71 7.41 -1.58
CA ALA A 164 -16.86 6.62 -2.48
C ALA A 164 -16.89 5.13 -2.13
N HIS A 165 -17.01 4.26 -3.15
CA HIS A 165 -17.20 2.82 -3.01
C HIS A 165 -18.46 2.41 -2.23
N GLN A 166 -19.49 3.26 -2.19
CA GLN A 166 -20.80 2.96 -1.60
C GLN A 166 -21.91 3.14 -2.63
N PHE A 167 -23.08 2.55 -2.37
CA PHE A 167 -24.23 2.61 -3.27
C PHE A 167 -24.70 4.03 -3.62
N LEU A 168 -24.44 5.01 -2.75
CA LEU A 168 -24.82 6.43 -2.95
C LEU A 168 -23.66 7.30 -3.43
N GLU A 169 -22.61 6.68 -3.97
CA GLU A 169 -21.45 7.39 -4.52
C GLU A 169 -21.88 8.46 -5.51
N ARG A 170 -21.37 9.68 -5.30
CA ARG A 170 -21.65 10.83 -6.16
C ARG A 170 -20.52 11.83 -6.13
N ILE A 171 -20.43 12.59 -7.22
CA ILE A 171 -19.47 13.67 -7.39
C ILE A 171 -20.21 14.96 -7.77
N ASP A 172 -19.59 16.09 -7.45
CA ASP A 172 -19.91 17.38 -8.04
C ASP A 172 -19.32 17.40 -9.46
N ALA A 173 -20.18 17.38 -10.47
CA ALA A 173 -19.76 17.33 -11.87
C ALA A 173 -19.09 18.63 -12.33
N GLU A 174 -19.52 19.79 -11.82
CA GLU A 174 -18.94 21.08 -12.18
C GLU A 174 -17.50 21.18 -11.68
N TYR A 175 -17.27 20.81 -10.41
CA TYR A 175 -15.92 20.73 -9.87
C TYR A 175 -15.07 19.68 -10.59
N THR A 176 -15.62 18.46 -10.75
CA THR A 176 -14.82 17.31 -11.22
C THR A 176 -14.48 17.40 -12.70
N LEU A 177 -15.38 17.91 -13.54
CA LEU A 177 -15.17 17.99 -14.98
C LEU A 177 -14.69 19.38 -15.43
N GLY A 178 -14.89 20.42 -14.62
CA GLY A 178 -14.43 21.78 -14.90
C GLY A 178 -13.13 22.13 -14.16
N VAL A 179 -13.15 22.07 -12.83
CA VAL A 179 -12.04 22.56 -11.98
C VAL A 179 -10.86 21.59 -11.96
N VAL A 180 -11.09 20.30 -11.68
CA VAL A 180 -10.01 19.31 -11.51
C VAL A 180 -9.07 19.21 -12.72
N PRO A 181 -9.56 19.17 -13.98
CA PRO A 181 -8.67 19.11 -15.14
C PRO A 181 -7.74 20.32 -15.25
N VAL A 182 -8.25 21.52 -14.93
CA VAL A 182 -7.45 22.75 -14.92
C VAL A 182 -6.37 22.66 -13.84
N LEU A 183 -6.71 22.21 -12.63
CA LEU A 183 -5.73 22.04 -11.55
C LEU A 183 -4.65 21.02 -11.92
N ILE A 184 -5.01 19.92 -12.58
CA ILE A 184 -4.04 18.91 -13.05
C ILE A 184 -3.10 19.52 -14.09
N GLU A 185 -3.64 20.16 -15.13
CA GLU A 185 -2.84 20.77 -16.19
C GLU A 185 -1.88 21.82 -15.64
N GLU A 186 -2.39 22.74 -14.81
CA GLU A 186 -1.64 23.83 -14.22
C GLU A 186 -0.55 23.32 -13.24
N THR A 187 -0.82 22.24 -12.50
CA THR A 187 0.18 21.58 -11.65
C THR A 187 1.28 20.96 -12.49
N ILE A 188 0.93 20.25 -13.56
CA ILE A 188 1.90 19.64 -14.47
C ILE A 188 2.79 20.72 -15.09
N ARG A 189 2.18 21.81 -15.62
CA ARG A 189 2.92 22.93 -16.21
C ARG A 189 3.92 23.52 -15.23
N ARG A 190 3.46 23.88 -14.02
CA ARG A 190 4.34 24.43 -12.97
C ARG A 190 5.44 23.47 -12.57
N PHE A 191 5.10 22.20 -12.38
CA PHE A 191 6.09 21.19 -12.03
C PHE A 191 7.23 21.18 -13.03
N PHE A 192 6.97 21.24 -14.33
CA PHE A 192 8.02 21.24 -15.35
C PHE A 192 8.72 22.60 -15.58
N THR A 193 8.14 23.72 -15.19
CA THR A 193 8.76 25.05 -15.31
C THR A 193 9.56 25.48 -14.09
N LEU A 194 9.34 24.88 -12.92
CA LEU A 194 10.13 25.13 -11.71
C LEU A 194 11.56 24.57 -11.87
N HIS A 195 12.57 25.34 -11.45
CA HIS A 195 13.99 25.00 -11.52
C HIS A 195 14.57 24.72 -10.14
#